data_AF-A0A091RWC9-F1
#
_entry.id   AF-A0A091RWC9-F1
#
_cell.length_a   1.000
_cell.length_b   1.000
_cell.length_c   1.000
_cell.angle_alpha   90.00
_cell.angle_beta   90.00
_cell.angle_gamma   90.00
#
_symmetry.space_group_name_H-M   'P 1'
#
loop_
_entity.id
_entity.type
_entity.pdbx_description
1 polymer ?
#
loop_
_entity_poly.entity_id
_entity_poly.type
_entity_poly.pdbx_seq_one_letter_code
_entity_poly.pdbx_strand_id
1 'polypeptide(L)'
;EWNSTVEQLAAEAHKILLSEDYTEKEHLKLSNQKICQLREEVCFHIEERRALLQEANDFFHSADKVLDGIENYRKIFNSEGLHLPVLTMKYEELQEAIKSCTATALQKGKTLVNKADSHSSWVTGIQRMMEYVQEKVDQLIRQGPDYKEL
;
A
#
# COMPACT_ATOMS: atom_id res chain seq x y z
N GLU A 1 -16.79 -8.14 -17.67
CA GLU A 1 -17.92 -9.07 -17.88
C GLU A 1 -19.08 -8.76 -16.94
N TRP A 2 -18.94 -8.86 -15.61
CA TRP A 2 -20.05 -8.65 -14.65
C TRP A 2 -20.82 -7.32 -14.77
N ASN A 3 -20.14 -6.16 -14.84
CA ASN A 3 -20.82 -4.86 -14.98
C ASN A 3 -21.71 -4.79 -16.22
N SER A 4 -21.24 -5.33 -17.34
CA SER A 4 -21.99 -5.36 -18.61
C SER A 4 -23.22 -6.26 -18.50
N THR A 5 -23.12 -7.39 -17.79
CA THR A 5 -24.27 -8.25 -17.51
C THR A 5 -25.33 -7.54 -16.67
N VAL A 6 -24.94 -6.79 -15.64
CA VAL A 6 -25.92 -6.03 -14.83
C VAL A 6 -26.59 -4.92 -15.65
N GLU A 7 -25.85 -4.23 -16.51
CA GLU A 7 -26.41 -3.22 -17.42
C GLU A 7 -27.43 -3.81 -18.40
N GLN A 8 -27.12 -4.98 -18.97
CA GLN A 8 -28.03 -5.70 -19.86
C GLN A 8 -29.31 -6.11 -19.13
N LEU A 9 -29.18 -6.72 -17.95
CA LEU A 9 -30.34 -7.10 -17.12
C LEU A 9 -31.19 -5.89 -16.74
N ALA A 10 -30.57 -4.76 -16.39
CA ALA A 10 -31.29 -3.54 -16.05
C ALA A 10 -32.03 -2.95 -17.25
N ALA A 11 -31.45 -3.01 -18.45
CA ALA A 11 -32.08 -2.58 -19.69
C ALA A 11 -33.23 -3.51 -20.11
N GLU A 12 -33.05 -4.82 -19.98
CA GLU A 12 -34.09 -5.82 -20.25
C GLU A 12 -35.27 -5.67 -19.28
N ALA A 13 -35.00 -5.49 -17.99
CA ALA A 13 -36.03 -5.22 -16.99
C ALA A 13 -36.84 -3.96 -17.33
N HIS A 14 -36.17 -2.88 -17.75
CA HIS A 14 -36.87 -1.67 -18.21
C HIS A 14 -37.76 -1.95 -19.43
N LYS A 15 -37.26 -2.70 -20.41
CA LYS A 15 -38.05 -3.07 -21.60
C LYS A 15 -39.31 -3.87 -21.23
N ILE A 16 -39.20 -4.81 -20.30
CA ILE A 16 -40.34 -5.62 -19.82
C ILE A 16 -41.33 -4.76 -19.04
N LEU A 17 -40.86 -3.85 -18.18
CA LEU A 17 -41.74 -2.96 -17.40
C LEU A 17 -42.61 -2.04 -18.27
N LEU A 18 -42.13 -1.69 -19.46
CA LEU A 18 -42.87 -0.92 -20.47
C LEU A 18 -43.95 -1.74 -21.20
N SER A 19 -43.88 -3.07 -21.19
CA SER A 19 -44.89 -3.95 -21.79
C SER A 19 -46.16 -3.99 -20.95
N GLU A 20 -47.33 -3.88 -21.55
CA GLU A 20 -48.61 -3.90 -20.85
C GLU A 20 -48.96 -5.29 -20.27
N ASP A 21 -48.52 -6.36 -20.93
CA ASP A 21 -48.96 -7.74 -20.65
C ASP A 21 -48.23 -8.42 -19.48
N TYR A 22 -47.18 -7.79 -18.94
CA TYR A 22 -46.43 -8.37 -17.83
C TYR A 22 -47.17 -8.19 -16.50
N THR A 23 -47.44 -9.31 -15.82
CA THR A 23 -48.30 -9.35 -14.63
C THR A 23 -47.55 -9.09 -13.31
N GLU A 24 -46.23 -9.29 -13.26
CA GLU A 24 -45.41 -9.20 -12.04
C GLU A 24 -44.54 -7.92 -11.98
N LYS A 25 -45.04 -6.79 -12.50
CA LYS A 25 -44.26 -5.53 -12.66
C LYS A 25 -43.58 -5.04 -11.38
N GLU A 26 -44.28 -5.05 -10.24
CA GLU A 26 -43.72 -4.56 -8.98
C GLU A 26 -42.55 -5.43 -8.49
N HIS A 27 -42.66 -6.75 -8.63
CA HIS A 27 -41.57 -7.66 -8.26
C HIS A 27 -40.34 -7.42 -9.15
N LEU A 28 -40.53 -7.29 -10.47
CA LEU A 28 -39.44 -6.99 -11.40
C LEU A 28 -38.79 -5.63 -11.11
N LYS A 29 -39.59 -4.62 -10.80
CA LYS A 29 -39.10 -3.28 -10.43
C LYS A 29 -38.23 -3.33 -9.17
N LEU A 30 -38.69 -4.00 -8.12
CA LEU A 30 -37.91 -4.17 -6.87
C LEU A 30 -36.63 -4.96 -7.11
N SER A 31 -36.70 -6.04 -7.88
CA SER A 31 -35.51 -6.84 -8.23
C SER A 31 -34.49 -6.02 -9.03
N ASN A 32 -34.95 -5.21 -9.98
CA ASN A 32 -34.09 -4.35 -10.78
C ASN A 32 -33.47 -3.20 -9.95
N GLN A 33 -34.22 -2.62 -9.01
CA GLN A 33 -33.67 -1.65 -8.07
C GLN A 33 -32.58 -2.29 -7.20
N LYS A 34 -32.83 -3.50 -6.69
CA LYS A 34 -31.87 -4.22 -5.85
C LYS A 34 -30.57 -4.55 -6.60
N ILE A 35 -30.63 -5.01 -7.85
CA ILE A 35 -29.41 -5.33 -8.61
C ILE A 35 -28.59 -4.07 -8.92
N CYS A 36 -29.25 -2.93 -9.21
CA CYS A 36 -28.58 -1.65 -9.41
C CYS A 36 -27.89 -1.16 -8.12
N GLN A 37 -28.57 -1.24 -6.97
CA GLN A 37 -28.00 -0.88 -5.67
C GLN A 37 -26.78 -1.75 -5.31
N LEU A 38 -26.92 -3.08 -5.45
CA LEU A 38 -25.80 -4.00 -5.21
C LEU A 38 -24.61 -3.71 -6.13
N ARG A 39 -24.88 -3.30 -7.38
CA ARG A 39 -23.80 -2.89 -8.29
C ARG A 39 -23.03 -1.68 -7.76
N GLU A 40 -23.76 -0.66 -7.30
CA GLU A 40 -23.15 0.55 -6.74
C GLU A 40 -22.33 0.24 -5.48
N GLU A 41 -22.87 -0.57 -4.56
CA GLU A 41 -22.18 -1.01 -3.34
C GLU A 41 -20.89 -1.78 -3.65
N VAL A 42 -20.95 -2.74 -4.58
CA VAL A 42 -19.78 -3.52 -4.99
C VAL A 42 -18.73 -2.65 -5.67
N CYS A 43 -19.14 -1.73 -6.56
CA CYS A 43 -18.22 -0.78 -7.19
C CYS A 43 -17.53 0.10 -6.14
N PHE A 44 -18.28 0.60 -5.15
CA PHE A 44 -17.74 1.38 -4.05
C PHE A 44 -16.68 0.59 -3.27
N HIS A 45 -16.99 -0.64 -2.85
CA HIS A 45 -16.04 -1.48 -2.12
C HIS A 45 -14.81 -1.88 -2.94
N ILE A 46 -14.95 -2.08 -4.25
CA ILE A 46 -13.80 -2.33 -5.13
C ILE A 46 -12.86 -1.12 -5.14
N GLU A 47 -13.38 0.10 -5.26
CA GLU A 47 -12.56 1.31 -5.26
C GLU A 47 -11.93 1.57 -3.88
N GLU A 48 -12.66 1.37 -2.78
CA GLU A 48 -12.08 1.42 -1.42
C GLU A 48 -10.93 0.43 -1.27
N ARG A 49 -11.14 -0.83 -1.68
CA ARG A 49 -10.11 -1.87 -1.63
C ARG A 49 -8.92 -1.51 -2.52
N ARG A 50 -9.16 -0.95 -3.71
CA ARG A 50 -8.12 -0.53 -4.65
C ARG A 50 -7.26 0.58 -4.03
N ALA A 51 -7.88 1.59 -3.42
CA ALA A 51 -7.16 2.66 -2.73
C ALA A 51 -6.28 2.11 -1.60
N LEU A 52 -6.82 1.22 -0.75
CA LEU A 52 -6.06 0.57 0.31
C LEU A 52 -4.87 -0.24 -0.21
N LEU A 53 -5.07 -1.01 -1.30
CA LEU A 53 -3.99 -1.77 -1.93
C LEU A 53 -2.91 -0.86 -2.53
N GLN A 54 -3.30 0.28 -3.10
CA GLN A 54 -2.33 1.26 -3.61
C GLN A 54 -1.51 1.86 -2.47
N GLU A 55 -2.14 2.26 -1.37
CA GLU A 55 -1.44 2.78 -0.19
C GLU A 55 -0.49 1.73 0.42
N ALA A 56 -0.92 0.47 0.49
CA ALA A 56 -0.09 -0.64 0.94
C ALA A 56 1.12 -0.85 0.02
N ASN A 57 0.91 -0.84 -1.29
CA ASN A 57 1.99 -0.94 -2.28
C ASN A 57 2.99 0.23 -2.13
N ASP A 58 2.49 1.44 -1.93
CA ASP A 58 3.33 2.63 -1.73
C ASP A 58 4.13 2.58 -0.42
N PHE A 59 3.60 1.91 0.62
CA PHE A 59 4.32 1.60 1.84
C PHE A 59 5.45 0.62 1.59
N PHE A 60 5.16 -0.53 0.96
CA PHE A 60 6.18 -1.55 0.69
C PHE A 60 7.28 -1.03 -0.23
N HIS A 61 6.95 -0.24 -1.25
CA HIS A 61 7.95 0.40 -2.09
C HIS A 61 8.83 1.40 -1.32
N SER A 62 8.28 2.10 -0.32
CA SER A 62 9.07 2.93 0.57
C SER A 62 9.97 2.11 1.51
N ALA A 63 9.50 0.96 1.99
CA ALA A 63 10.30 0.03 2.78
C ALA A 63 11.47 -0.55 1.97
N ASP A 64 11.21 -0.97 0.73
CA ASP A 64 12.24 -1.49 -0.18
C ASP A 64 13.34 -0.45 -0.43
N LYS A 65 12.99 0.83 -0.63
CA LYS A 65 13.97 1.91 -0.76
C LYS A 65 14.89 2.04 0.46
N VAL A 66 14.37 1.81 1.66
CA VAL A 66 15.20 1.81 2.87
C VAL A 66 16.18 0.65 2.83
N LEU A 67 15.70 -0.56 2.52
CA LEU A 67 16.53 -1.76 2.45
C LEU A 67 17.61 -1.65 1.36
N ASP A 68 17.27 -1.14 0.18
CA ASP A 68 18.22 -0.86 -0.89
C ASP A 68 19.25 0.18 -0.46
N GLY A 69 18.83 1.22 0.26
CA GLY A 69 19.73 2.23 0.83
C GLY A 69 20.75 1.61 1.79
N ILE A 70 20.30 0.72 2.68
CA ILE A 70 21.15 -0.01 3.63
C ILE A 70 22.14 -0.91 2.88
N GLU A 71 21.68 -1.64 1.88
CA GLU A 71 22.55 -2.52 1.09
C GLU A 71 23.59 -1.70 0.29
N ASN A 72 23.20 -0.55 -0.26
CA ASN A 72 24.12 0.36 -0.92
C ASN A 72 25.17 0.92 0.06
N TYR A 73 24.76 1.25 1.30
CA TYR A 73 25.69 1.69 2.34
C TYR A 73 26.74 0.62 2.62
N ARG A 74 26.30 -0.63 2.78
CA ARG A 74 27.19 -1.77 3.03
C ARG A 74 28.15 -2.04 1.87
N LYS A 75 27.69 -1.91 0.62
CA LYS A 75 28.54 -2.07 -0.57
C LYS A 75 29.64 -1.01 -0.64
N ILE A 76 29.31 0.25 -0.37
CA ILE A 76 30.29 1.34 -0.32
C ILE A 76 31.28 1.10 0.81
N PHE A 77 30.79 0.69 1.99
CA PHE A 77 31.63 0.39 3.14
C PHE A 77 32.68 -0.69 2.88
N ASN A 78 32.30 -1.75 2.18
CA ASN A 78 33.21 -2.84 1.85
C ASN A 78 34.10 -2.57 0.62
N SER A 79 33.90 -1.45 -0.09
CA SER A 79 34.73 -1.12 -1.25
C SER A 79 36.04 -0.45 -0.81
N GLU A 80 37.11 -1.24 -0.77
CA GLU A 80 38.48 -0.79 -0.51
C GLU A 80 38.94 0.16 -1.64
N GLY A 81 38.84 1.48 -1.47
CA GLY A 81 39.35 2.41 -2.49
C GLY A 81 39.01 3.89 -2.39
N LEU A 82 38.22 4.33 -1.41
CA LEU A 82 37.84 5.73 -1.26
C LEU A 82 38.70 6.43 -0.19
N HIS A 83 39.30 7.58 -0.53
CA HIS A 83 40.05 8.44 0.38
C HIS A 83 39.17 8.84 1.58
N LEU A 84 39.73 8.76 2.80
CA LEU A 84 39.00 8.87 4.08
C LEU A 84 37.98 10.04 4.16
N PRO A 85 38.27 11.28 3.71
CA PRO A 85 37.33 12.39 3.81
C PRO A 85 36.12 12.30 2.84
N VAL A 86 36.34 11.75 1.65
CA VAL A 86 35.27 11.56 0.64
C VAL A 86 34.36 10.40 1.06
N LEU A 87 34.89 9.40 1.77
CA LEU A 87 34.09 8.36 2.43
C LEU A 87 33.15 8.96 3.47
N THR A 88 33.69 9.74 4.42
CA THR A 88 32.91 10.29 5.54
C THR A 88 31.70 11.09 5.06
N MET A 89 31.90 12.00 4.10
CA MET A 89 30.81 12.81 3.56
C MET A 89 29.73 11.94 2.86
N LYS A 90 30.14 10.95 2.07
CA LYS A 90 29.19 10.02 1.42
C LYS A 90 28.42 9.17 2.42
N TYR A 91 29.04 8.78 3.53
CA TYR A 91 28.34 8.02 4.58
C TYR A 91 27.29 8.87 5.28
N GLU A 92 27.62 10.12 5.61
CA GLU A 92 26.67 11.04 6.25
C GLU A 92 25.47 11.30 5.34
N GLU A 93 25.70 11.60 4.06
CA GLU A 93 24.65 11.78 3.05
C GLU A 93 23.73 10.56 2.95
N LEU A 94 24.32 9.36 2.87
CA LEU A 94 23.56 8.12 2.71
C LEU A 94 22.80 7.75 3.99
N GLN A 95 23.41 7.96 5.16
CA GLN A 95 22.75 7.73 6.44
C GLN A 95 21.55 8.67 6.62
N GLU A 96 21.68 9.93 6.22
CA GLU A 96 20.58 10.90 6.27
C GLU A 96 19.46 10.54 5.27
N ALA A 97 19.82 10.11 4.05
CA ALA A 97 18.87 9.61 3.08
C ALA A 97 18.09 8.39 3.60
N ILE A 98 18.79 7.44 4.24
CA ILE A 98 18.17 6.25 4.88
C ILE A 98 17.22 6.68 6.00
N LYS A 99 17.60 7.61 6.88
CA LYS A 99 16.73 8.12 7.95
C LYS A 99 15.46 8.77 7.39
N SER A 100 15.60 9.63 6.39
CA SER A 100 14.47 10.30 5.74
C SER A 100 13.51 9.30 5.06
N CYS A 101 14.06 8.32 4.34
CA CYS A 101 13.28 7.24 3.75
C CYS A 101 12.58 6.37 4.81
N THR A 102 13.25 6.09 5.92
CA THR A 102 12.71 5.32 7.05
C THR A 102 11.54 6.05 7.69
N ALA A 103 11.68 7.36 7.97
CA ALA A 103 10.59 8.17 8.50
C ALA A 103 9.36 8.14 7.57
N THR A 104 9.58 8.24 6.26
CA THR A 104 8.52 8.15 5.25
C THR A 104 7.85 6.77 5.25
N ALA A 105 8.62 5.69 5.24
CA ALA A 105 8.09 4.32 5.24
C ALA A 105 7.28 4.03 6.51
N LEU A 106 7.81 4.39 7.68
CA LEU A 106 7.13 4.18 8.96
C LEU A 106 5.87 5.03 9.07
N GLN A 107 5.87 6.27 8.57
CA GLN A 107 4.68 7.10 8.56
C GLN A 107 3.57 6.49 7.69
N LYS A 108 3.90 5.99 6.51
CA LYS A 108 2.94 5.29 5.63
C LYS A 108 2.39 4.02 6.30
N GLY A 109 3.26 3.24 6.94
CA GLY A 109 2.86 2.05 7.70
C GLY A 109 1.89 2.38 8.84
N LYS A 110 2.17 3.44 9.62
CA LYS A 110 1.27 3.91 10.68
C LYS A 110 -0.09 4.33 10.14
N THR A 111 -0.13 5.07 9.03
CA THR A 111 -1.39 5.47 8.39
C THR A 111 -2.23 4.25 8.02
N LEU A 112 -1.62 3.21 7.46
CA LEU A 112 -2.31 1.96 7.12
C LEU A 112 -2.84 1.23 8.36
N VAL A 113 -2.04 1.11 9.41
CA VAL A 113 -2.45 0.48 10.68
C VAL A 113 -3.64 1.22 11.29
N ASN A 114 -3.64 2.56 11.25
CA ASN A 114 -4.72 3.38 11.81
C ASN A 114 -6.03 3.29 11.01
N LYS A 115 -5.97 2.95 9.72
CA LYS A 115 -7.14 2.75 8.86
C LYS A 115 -7.75 1.36 8.98
N ALA A 116 -7.03 0.42 9.59
CA ALA A 116 -7.47 -0.95 9.64
C ALA A 116 -8.44 -1.20 10.79
N ASP A 117 -9.47 -1.99 10.53
CA ASP A 117 -10.31 -2.52 11.59
C ASP A 117 -9.49 -3.40 12.55
N SER A 118 -9.87 -3.42 13.82
CA SER A 118 -9.18 -4.14 14.91
C SER A 118 -8.99 -5.65 14.68
N HIS A 119 -9.64 -6.23 13.66
CA HIS A 119 -9.59 -7.66 13.30
C HIS A 119 -8.93 -7.94 11.94
N SER A 120 -8.32 -6.93 11.32
CA SER A 120 -7.71 -7.07 9.99
C SER A 120 -6.40 -7.88 10.04
N SER A 121 -6.40 -9.07 9.41
CA SER A 121 -5.22 -9.96 9.36
C SER A 121 -4.00 -9.37 8.65
N TRP A 122 -4.20 -8.38 7.78
CA TRP A 122 -3.13 -7.74 7.01
C TRP A 122 -2.33 -6.72 7.84
N VAL A 123 -2.89 -6.20 8.93
CA VAL A 123 -2.21 -5.26 9.86
C VAL A 123 -0.94 -5.85 10.42
N THR A 124 -0.97 -7.13 10.78
CA THR A 124 0.19 -7.85 11.29
C THR A 124 1.34 -7.87 10.28
N GLY A 125 1.02 -7.97 8.97
CA GLY A 125 2.04 -7.91 7.92
C GLY A 125 2.72 -6.54 7.83
N ILE A 126 1.93 -5.46 7.93
CA ILE A 126 2.44 -4.07 7.94
C ILE A 126 3.33 -3.83 9.16
N GLN A 127 2.86 -4.22 10.35
CA GLN A 127 3.61 -4.06 11.61
C GLN A 127 4.94 -4.82 11.56
N ARG A 128 4.94 -6.09 11.11
CA ARG A 128 6.18 -6.86 10.96
C ARG A 128 7.17 -6.21 10.02
N MET A 129 6.71 -5.66 8.89
CA MET A 129 7.60 -4.97 7.96
C MET A 129 8.16 -3.67 8.57
N MET A 130 7.34 -2.91 9.30
CA MET A 130 7.81 -1.72 10.01
C MET A 130 8.88 -2.07 11.06
N GLU A 131 8.64 -3.10 11.86
CA GLU A 131 9.60 -3.63 12.84
C GLU A 131 10.90 -4.06 12.15
N TYR A 132 10.79 -4.81 11.05
CA TYR A 132 11.94 -5.26 10.28
C TYR A 132 12.77 -4.11 9.71
N VAL A 133 12.12 -3.10 9.11
CA VAL A 133 12.80 -1.89 8.62
C VAL A 133 13.52 -1.17 9.76
N GLN A 134 12.85 -0.98 10.90
CA GLN A 134 13.46 -0.33 12.06
C GLN A 134 14.66 -1.12 12.58
N GLU A 135 14.56 -2.45 12.70
CA GLU A 135 15.63 -3.32 13.13
C GLU A 135 16.87 -3.20 12.22
N LYS A 136 16.66 -3.17 10.90
CA LYS A 136 17.75 -3.02 9.93
C LYS A 136 18.43 -1.65 10.00
N VAL A 137 17.67 -0.59 10.22
CA VAL A 137 18.21 0.76 10.40
C VAL A 137 18.97 0.86 11.72
N ASP A 138 18.45 0.28 12.80
CA ASP A 138 19.13 0.27 14.11
C ASP A 138 20.45 -0.52 14.04
N GLN A 139 20.47 -1.64 13.31
CA GLN A 139 21.70 -2.39 13.04
C GLN A 139 22.71 -1.55 12.27
N LEU A 140 22.28 -0.80 11.25
CA LEU A 140 23.14 0.11 10.49
C LEU A 140 23.76 1.19 11.39
N ILE A 141 22.94 1.82 12.25
CA ILE A 141 23.41 2.87 13.17
C ILE A 141 24.46 2.31 14.15
N ARG A 142 24.24 1.09 14.66
CA ARG A 142 25.19 0.42 15.58
C ARG A 142 26.49 -0.01 14.88
N GLN A 143 26.43 -0.32 13.59
CA GLN A 143 27.59 -0.68 12.77
C GLN A 143 28.27 0.52 12.12
N GLY A 144 27.78 1.73 12.37
CA GLY A 144 28.38 2.95 11.87
C GLY A 144 29.86 3.02 12.26
N PRO A 145 30.74 3.51 11.36
CA PRO A 145 32.16 3.61 11.63
C PRO A 145 32.39 4.46 12.88
N ASP A 146 33.14 3.91 13.83
CA ASP A 146 33.61 4.59 15.03
C ASP A 146 34.71 5.59 14.61
N TYR A 147 34.32 6.66 13.91
CA TYR A 147 35.21 7.75 13.49
C TYR A 147 35.63 8.64 14.67
N LYS A 148 35.68 8.10 15.89
CA LYS A 148 35.98 8.88 17.09
C LYS A 148 37.44 8.94 17.51
N GLU A 149 38.33 8.13 16.94
CA GLU A 149 39.75 8.21 17.30
C GLU A 149 40.67 7.86 16.12
N LEU A 150 41.04 8.86 15.30
CA LEU A 150 42.31 8.88 14.55
C LEU A 150 42.71 10.33 14.26
#